data_AF-A0A444X3Y5-F1
#
_entry.id   AF-A0A444X3Y5-F1
#
_cell.length_a   1.000
_cell.length_b   1.000
_cell.length_c   1.000
_cell.angle_alpha   90.00
_cell.angle_beta   90.00
_cell.angle_gamma   90.00
#
_symmetry.space_group_name_H-M   'P 1'
#
loop_
_entity.id
_entity.type
_entity.pdbx_description
1 polymer ?
#
loop_
_entity_poly.entity_id
_entity_poly.type
_entity_poly.pdbx_seq_one_letter_code
_entity_poly.pdbx_strand_id
1 'polypeptide(L)'
;MFIATRTSRKRKEVDEETQTAVEDFQHCQAAGETEEEVFEALFGKEQPGRVRLYGRSMTKTDLKNHAEINEIKNQHKEEMSSLKDELGHMEAQQQKKRGQTAKIRGRDSWVVKYDQVNTAAIGTWNEARRTRSFITRCLTVSD
;
A
#
# COMPACT_ATOMS: atom_id res chain seq x y z
N MET A 1 -8.02 1.87 -27.71
CA MET A 1 -8.96 1.08 -28.54
C MET A 1 -8.22 0.58 -29.79
N PHE A 2 -8.58 -0.56 -30.41
CA PHE A 2 -7.92 -1.00 -31.67
C PHE A 2 -8.92 -1.03 -32.82
N ILE A 3 -8.68 -0.24 -33.87
CA ILE A 3 -9.50 -0.19 -35.07
C ILE A 3 -8.83 -1.06 -36.14
N ALA A 4 -9.50 -2.13 -36.55
CA ALA A 4 -9.03 -3.01 -37.60
C ALA A 4 -9.95 -2.89 -38.83
N THR A 5 -9.41 -2.37 -39.93
CA THR A 5 -10.09 -2.41 -41.24
C THR A 5 -9.98 -3.82 -41.82
N ARG A 6 -11.12 -4.43 -42.20
CA ARG A 6 -11.11 -5.73 -42.89
C ARG A 6 -10.56 -5.51 -44.30
N THR A 7 -9.35 -5.99 -44.56
CA THR A 7 -8.89 -6.15 -45.93
C THR A 7 -9.74 -7.25 -46.59
N SER A 8 -10.41 -6.89 -47.67
CA SER A 8 -11.28 -7.82 -48.39
C SER A 8 -10.44 -8.95 -49.01
N ARG A 9 -10.93 -10.20 -48.95
CA ARG A 9 -10.24 -11.39 -49.52
C ARG A 9 -9.99 -11.25 -51.04
N LYS A 10 -10.81 -10.45 -51.72
CA LYS A 10 -10.50 -9.90 -53.05
C LYS A 10 -9.75 -8.60 -52.81
N ARG A 11 -8.49 -8.48 -53.26
CA ARG A 11 -7.64 -7.28 -53.17
C ARG A 11 -8.36 -6.01 -53.68
N LYS A 12 -9.25 -5.46 -52.88
CA LYS A 12 -9.82 -4.14 -53.06
C LYS A 12 -9.01 -3.26 -52.14
N GLU A 13 -8.41 -2.25 -52.73
CA GLU A 13 -7.74 -1.18 -52.01
C GLU A 13 -8.72 -0.60 -50.99
N VAL A 14 -8.23 -0.37 -49.77
CA VAL A 14 -9.01 0.31 -48.75
C VAL A 14 -9.20 1.73 -49.23
N ASP A 15 -10.42 2.24 -49.09
CA ASP A 15 -10.75 3.61 -49.45
C ASP A 15 -9.88 4.60 -48.67
N GLU A 16 -9.23 5.54 -49.38
CA GLU A 16 -8.24 6.47 -48.81
C GLU A 16 -8.86 7.34 -47.71
N GLU A 17 -10.13 7.75 -47.86
CA GLU A 17 -10.87 8.51 -46.84
C GLU A 17 -11.08 7.68 -45.56
N THR A 18 -11.34 6.39 -45.73
CA THR A 18 -11.48 5.47 -44.59
C THR A 18 -10.15 5.23 -43.88
N GLN A 19 -9.05 5.19 -44.62
CA GLN A 19 -7.72 4.98 -44.06
C GLN A 19 -7.23 6.22 -43.29
N THR A 20 -7.40 7.41 -43.85
CA THR A 20 -7.09 8.69 -43.19
C THR A 20 -7.89 8.89 -41.92
N ALA A 21 -9.20 8.60 -41.92
CA ALA A 21 -10.02 8.69 -40.71
C ALA A 21 -9.56 7.75 -39.58
N VAL A 22 -8.98 6.58 -39.90
CA VAL A 22 -8.43 5.66 -38.90
C VAL A 22 -7.10 6.16 -38.34
N GLU A 23 -6.23 6.71 -39.19
CA GLU A 23 -4.95 7.29 -38.78
C GLU A 23 -5.17 8.52 -37.89
N ASP A 24 -6.09 9.41 -38.27
CA ASP A 24 -6.46 10.58 -37.48
C ASP A 24 -7.04 10.18 -36.11
N PHE A 25 -7.89 9.16 -36.05
CA PHE A 25 -8.44 8.65 -34.80
C PHE A 25 -7.34 8.14 -33.85
N GLN A 26 -6.36 7.41 -34.38
CA GLN A 26 -5.23 6.90 -33.59
C GLN A 26 -4.33 8.03 -33.09
N HIS A 27 -4.11 9.05 -33.91
CA HIS A 27 -3.34 10.23 -33.54
C HIS A 27 -4.01 11.01 -32.39
N CYS A 28 -5.32 11.26 -32.48
CA CYS A 28 -6.08 11.92 -31.41
C CYS A 28 -6.09 11.11 -30.10
N GLN A 29 -6.18 9.78 -30.18
CA GLN A 29 -6.06 8.93 -28.99
C GLN A 29 -4.66 9.02 -28.35
N ALA A 30 -3.61 9.15 -29.15
CA ALA A 30 -2.24 9.36 -28.66
C ALA A 30 -2.03 10.77 -28.07
N ALA A 31 -2.74 11.78 -28.58
CA ALA A 31 -2.73 13.15 -28.07
C ALA A 31 -3.50 13.32 -26.75
N GLY A 32 -4.20 12.29 -26.29
CA GLY A 32 -4.99 12.33 -25.04
C GLY A 32 -6.31 13.07 -25.18
N GLU A 33 -6.79 13.30 -26.40
CA GLU A 33 -8.10 13.87 -26.67
C GLU A 33 -9.21 12.88 -26.26
N THR A 34 -10.39 13.40 -25.89
CA THR A 34 -11.48 12.53 -25.42
C THR A 34 -12.02 11.69 -26.58
N GLU A 35 -12.05 10.37 -26.39
CA GLU A 35 -12.41 9.43 -27.46
C GLU A 35 -13.83 9.69 -28.02
N GLU A 36 -14.74 10.24 -27.22
CA GLU A 36 -16.08 10.63 -27.66
C GLU A 36 -16.09 11.82 -28.63
N GLU A 37 -15.35 12.90 -28.32
CA GLU A 37 -15.31 14.09 -29.18
C GLU A 37 -14.63 13.79 -30.51
N VAL A 38 -13.55 13.00 -30.46
CA VAL A 38 -12.81 12.54 -31.64
C VAL A 38 -13.69 11.63 -32.50
N PHE A 39 -14.44 10.73 -31.88
CA PHE A 39 -15.38 9.86 -32.57
C PHE A 39 -16.51 10.65 -33.24
N GLU A 40 -17.08 11.63 -32.53
CA GLU A 40 -18.15 12.48 -33.07
C GLU A 40 -17.65 13.44 -34.16
N ALA A 41 -16.40 13.91 -34.09
CA ALA A 41 -15.77 14.73 -35.13
C ALA A 41 -15.50 13.93 -36.42
N LEU A 42 -14.98 12.70 -36.30
CA LEU A 42 -14.62 11.87 -37.45
C LEU A 42 -15.82 11.18 -38.11
N PHE A 43 -16.77 10.71 -37.30
CA PHE A 43 -17.93 9.95 -37.81
C PHE A 43 -19.22 10.79 -37.86
N GLY A 44 -19.22 12.00 -37.29
CA GLY A 44 -20.41 12.82 -37.11
C GLY A 44 -21.32 12.26 -36.03
N LYS A 45 -22.59 12.71 -36.01
CA LYS A 45 -23.63 12.05 -35.22
C LYS A 45 -23.73 10.59 -35.64
N GLU A 46 -23.63 9.68 -34.68
CA GLU A 46 -23.63 8.23 -34.88
C GLU A 46 -24.80 7.80 -35.79
N GLN A 47 -24.50 7.48 -37.05
CA GLN A 47 -25.46 6.97 -38.03
C GLN A 47 -25.31 5.44 -38.08
N PRO A 48 -26.33 4.66 -37.67
CA PRO A 48 -26.22 3.20 -37.53
C PRO A 48 -25.90 2.44 -38.83
N GLY A 49 -25.96 3.13 -39.99
CA GLY A 49 -25.65 2.56 -41.30
C GLY A 49 -24.27 2.89 -41.88
N ARG A 50 -23.53 3.89 -41.35
CA ARG A 50 -22.35 4.42 -42.05
C ARG A 50 -21.05 3.69 -41.69
N VAL A 51 -20.88 3.26 -40.43
CA VAL A 51 -19.68 2.55 -39.98
C VAL A 51 -20.07 1.34 -39.16
N ARG A 52 -19.87 0.15 -39.73
CA ARG A 52 -20.01 -1.14 -39.02
C ARG A 52 -18.62 -1.64 -38.64
N LEU A 53 -18.21 -1.35 -37.41
CA LEU A 53 -17.06 -2.02 -36.78
C LEU A 53 -17.47 -3.46 -36.46
N TYR A 54 -16.90 -4.44 -37.16
CA TYR A 54 -17.26 -5.86 -36.97
C TYR A 54 -16.70 -6.41 -35.65
N GLY A 55 -17.55 -7.09 -34.86
CA GLY A 55 -17.19 -7.77 -33.61
C GLY A 55 -18.07 -7.35 -32.42
N ARG A 56 -18.23 -6.04 -32.22
CA ARG A 56 -19.23 -5.34 -31.39
C ARG A 56 -19.30 -3.90 -31.93
N SER A 57 -20.50 -3.37 -32.17
CA SER A 57 -20.67 -1.95 -32.48
C SER A 57 -20.23 -1.15 -31.24
N MET A 58 -19.12 -0.40 -31.35
CA MET A 58 -18.74 0.55 -30.32
C MET A 58 -19.67 1.75 -30.44
N THR A 59 -20.53 1.90 -29.46
CA THR A 59 -21.46 3.03 -29.32
C THR A 59 -20.81 4.11 -28.47
N LYS A 60 -21.33 5.35 -28.52
CA LYS A 60 -20.89 6.42 -27.61
C LYS A 60 -20.91 5.97 -26.13
N THR A 61 -21.90 5.17 -25.75
CA THR A 61 -21.99 4.61 -24.38
C THR A 61 -20.85 3.66 -24.03
N ASP A 62 -20.30 2.91 -25.00
CA ASP A 62 -19.15 2.03 -24.74
C ASP A 62 -17.89 2.83 -24.44
N LEU A 63 -17.67 3.93 -25.16
CA LEU A 63 -16.55 4.85 -24.91
C LEU A 63 -16.66 5.47 -23.51
N LYS A 64 -17.86 5.91 -23.13
CA LYS A 64 -18.14 6.42 -21.77
C LYS A 64 -17.85 5.38 -20.69
N ASN A 65 -18.31 4.14 -20.88
CA ASN A 65 -18.06 3.05 -19.94
C ASN A 65 -16.55 2.76 -19.81
N HIS A 66 -15.79 2.83 -20.90
CA HIS A 66 -14.33 2.66 -20.86
C HIS A 66 -13.63 3.77 -20.08
N ALA A 67 -14.04 5.03 -20.26
CA ALA A 67 -13.53 6.16 -19.49
C ALA A 67 -13.82 5.99 -17.99
N GLU A 68 -15.05 5.64 -17.64
CA GLU A 68 -15.48 5.40 -16.25
C GLU A 68 -14.69 4.23 -15.61
N ILE A 69 -14.48 3.13 -16.33
CA ILE A 69 -13.65 2.01 -15.87
C ILE A 69 -12.21 2.46 -15.59
N ASN A 70 -11.64 3.32 -16.42
CA ASN A 70 -10.29 3.82 -16.22
C ASN A 70 -10.18 4.76 -15.03
N GLU A 71 -11.19 5.61 -14.82
CA GLU A 71 -11.28 6.48 -13.64
C GLU A 71 -11.35 5.63 -12.36
N ILE A 72 -12.25 4.64 -12.30
CA ILE A 72 -12.37 3.71 -11.17
C ILE A 72 -11.04 2.99 -10.90
N LYS A 73 -10.35 2.53 -11.95
CA LYS A 73 -9.03 1.90 -11.80
C LYS A 73 -7.98 2.83 -11.24
N ASN A 74 -8.02 4.12 -11.59
CA ASN A 74 -7.07 5.10 -11.09
C ASN A 74 -7.37 5.45 -9.63
N GLN A 75 -8.64 5.72 -9.29
CA GLN A 75 -9.08 5.93 -7.90
C GLN A 75 -8.69 4.74 -7.02
N HIS A 76 -8.93 3.51 -7.46
CA HIS A 76 -8.55 2.32 -6.71
C HIS A 76 -7.03 2.22 -6.47
N LYS A 77 -6.20 2.59 -7.46
CA LYS A 77 -4.74 2.61 -7.28
C LYS A 77 -4.31 3.65 -6.23
N GLU A 78 -4.92 4.83 -6.25
CA GLU A 78 -4.64 5.90 -5.29
C GLU A 78 -5.07 5.50 -3.87
N GLU A 79 -6.26 4.93 -3.71
CA GLU A 79 -6.74 4.42 -2.42
C GLU A 79 -5.82 3.32 -1.87
N MET A 80 -5.43 2.35 -2.72
CA MET A 80 -4.52 1.27 -2.32
C MET A 80 -3.14 1.79 -1.94
N SER A 81 -2.66 2.85 -2.61
CA SER A 81 -1.43 3.55 -2.24
C SER A 81 -1.55 4.18 -0.85
N SER A 82 -2.61 4.95 -0.60
CA SER A 82 -2.86 5.60 0.68
C SER A 82 -2.94 4.60 1.83
N LEU A 83 -3.71 3.52 1.65
CA LEU A 83 -3.84 2.46 2.66
C LEU A 83 -2.52 1.76 2.96
N LYS A 84 -1.67 1.55 1.95
CA LYS A 84 -0.35 0.96 2.13
C LYS A 84 0.57 1.87 2.96
N ASP A 85 0.51 3.18 2.72
CA ASP A 85 1.28 4.16 3.47
C ASP A 85 0.81 4.26 4.93
N GLU A 86 -0.51 4.28 5.15
CA GLU A 86 -1.10 4.24 6.49
C GLU A 86 -0.71 2.98 7.27
N LEU A 87 -0.76 1.82 6.61
CA LEU A 87 -0.34 0.55 7.19
C LEU A 87 1.15 0.60 7.61
N GLY A 88 2.02 1.11 6.73
CA GLY A 88 3.44 1.28 7.04
C GLY A 88 3.68 2.19 8.25
N HIS A 89 2.92 3.28 8.36
CA HIS A 89 3.00 4.19 9.50
C HIS A 89 2.54 3.51 10.80
N MET A 90 1.44 2.76 10.77
CA MET A 90 0.94 2.00 11.92
C MET A 90 1.92 0.92 12.38
N GLU A 91 2.52 0.17 11.45
CA GLU A 91 3.55 -0.83 11.74
C GLU A 91 4.78 -0.20 12.40
N ALA A 92 5.26 0.93 11.86
CA ALA A 92 6.38 1.66 12.44
C ALA A 92 6.08 2.16 13.87
N GLN A 93 4.87 2.67 14.11
CA GLN A 93 4.43 3.02 15.47
C GLN A 93 4.36 1.81 16.39
N GLN A 94 3.84 0.68 15.91
CA GLN A 94 3.75 -0.55 16.68
C GLN A 94 5.15 -1.05 17.05
N GLN A 95 6.11 -1.02 16.13
CA GLN A 95 7.50 -1.37 16.41
C GLN A 95 8.14 -0.43 17.43
N LYS A 96 7.91 0.88 17.34
CA LYS A 96 8.38 1.85 18.35
C LYS A 96 7.83 1.53 19.74
N LYS A 97 6.51 1.28 19.85
CA LYS A 97 5.86 0.88 21.11
C LYS A 97 6.44 -0.43 21.66
N ARG A 98 6.65 -1.43 20.80
CA ARG A 98 7.29 -2.71 21.17
C ARG A 98 8.73 -2.51 21.66
N GLY A 99 9.51 -1.65 20.99
CA GLY A 99 10.86 -1.31 21.41
C GLY A 99 10.92 -0.61 22.76
N GLN A 100 10.01 0.34 23.02
CA GLN A 100 9.91 1.01 24.31
C GLN A 100 9.49 0.06 25.43
N THR A 101 8.47 -0.78 25.20
CA THR A 101 8.02 -1.77 26.18
C THR A 101 9.10 -2.82 26.48
N ALA A 102 9.87 -3.26 25.48
CA ALA A 102 11.02 -4.14 25.69
C ALA A 102 12.11 -3.48 26.56
N LYS A 103 12.41 -2.19 26.33
CA LYS A 103 13.37 -1.43 27.15
C LYS A 103 12.91 -1.28 28.60
N ILE A 104 11.62 -0.98 28.82
CA ILE A 104 11.04 -0.87 30.16
C ILE A 104 11.14 -2.22 30.88
N ARG A 105 10.71 -3.32 30.24
CA ARG A 105 10.84 -4.67 30.81
C ARG A 105 12.28 -5.03 31.16
N GLY A 106 13.23 -4.66 30.31
CA GLY A 106 14.66 -4.85 30.58
C GLY A 106 15.13 -4.07 31.81
N ARG A 107 14.69 -2.81 31.95
CA ARG A 107 14.98 -1.98 33.13
C ARG A 107 14.36 -2.56 34.39
N ASP A 108 13.08 -2.93 34.36
CA ASP A 108 12.37 -3.52 35.51
C ASP A 108 13.04 -4.82 35.94
N SER A 109 13.45 -5.67 34.99
CA SER A 109 14.21 -6.89 35.29
C SER A 109 15.56 -6.60 35.94
N TRP A 110 16.28 -5.56 35.49
CA TRP A 110 17.54 -5.15 36.09
C TRP A 110 17.35 -4.64 37.53
N VAL A 111 16.31 -3.83 37.77
CA VAL A 111 15.96 -3.32 39.11
C VAL A 111 15.65 -4.49 40.06
N VAL A 112 14.81 -5.44 39.64
CA VAL A 112 14.48 -6.62 40.47
C VAL A 112 15.73 -7.44 40.82
N LYS A 113 16.64 -7.65 39.85
CA LYS A 113 17.90 -8.36 40.12
C LYS A 113 18.80 -7.58 41.08
N TYR A 114 18.88 -6.27 40.90
CA TYR A 114 19.68 -5.40 41.75
C TYR A 114 19.17 -5.41 43.20
N ASP A 115 17.86 -5.30 43.40
CA ASP A 115 17.22 -5.34 44.71
C ASP A 115 17.40 -6.70 45.41
N GLN A 116 17.33 -7.82 44.67
CA GLN A 116 17.62 -9.15 45.22
C GLN A 116 19.05 -9.25 45.76
N VAL A 117 20.04 -8.79 44.99
CA VAL A 117 21.45 -8.81 45.40
C VAL A 117 21.67 -7.93 46.63
N ASN A 118 21.10 -6.72 46.65
CA ASN A 118 21.18 -5.82 47.80
C ASN A 118 20.53 -6.42 49.05
N THR A 119 19.36 -7.04 48.91
CA THR A 119 18.66 -7.67 50.03
C THR A 119 19.47 -8.83 50.61
N ALA A 120 20.07 -9.66 49.76
CA ALA A 120 20.96 -10.74 50.18
C ALA A 120 22.23 -10.22 50.88
N ALA A 121 22.84 -9.15 50.37
CA ALA A 121 24.00 -8.49 50.99
C ALA A 121 23.66 -7.90 52.37
N ILE A 122 22.50 -7.27 52.53
CA ILE A 122 22.03 -6.74 53.82
C ILE A 122 21.75 -7.89 54.80
N GLY A 123 21.11 -8.97 54.34
CA GLY A 123 20.83 -10.16 55.16
C GLY A 123 22.11 -10.78 55.70
N THR A 124 23.09 -11.05 54.83
CA THR A 124 24.39 -11.60 55.22
C THR A 124 25.15 -10.69 56.18
N TRP A 125 25.13 -9.37 55.98
CA TRP A 125 25.77 -8.43 56.90
C TRP A 125 25.12 -8.41 58.29
N ASN A 126 23.78 -8.43 58.34
CA ASN A 126 23.04 -8.50 59.60
C ASN A 126 23.28 -9.82 60.35
N GLU A 127 23.43 -10.93 59.63
CA GLU A 127 23.73 -12.24 60.22
C GLU A 127 25.15 -12.32 60.75
N ALA A 128 26.13 -11.77 60.01
CA ALA A 128 27.50 -11.60 60.49
C ALA A 128 27.57 -10.68 61.73
N ARG A 129 26.72 -9.66 61.79
CA ARG A 129 26.60 -8.80 62.98
C ARG A 129 26.00 -9.54 64.18
N ARG A 130 24.94 -10.33 63.98
CA ARG A 130 24.32 -11.15 65.04
C ARG A 130 25.31 -12.17 65.62
N THR A 131 26.03 -12.88 64.77
CA THR A 131 27.03 -13.89 65.22
C THR A 131 28.17 -13.25 65.99
N ARG A 132 28.72 -12.11 65.53
CA ARG A 132 29.71 -11.34 66.29
C ARG A 132 29.20 -10.88 67.64
N SER A 133 27.97 -10.34 67.71
CA SER A 133 27.34 -9.94 68.97
C SER A 133 27.11 -11.11 69.92
N PHE A 134 26.80 -12.30 69.40
CA PHE A 134 26.65 -13.51 70.20
C PHE A 134 27.99 -13.96 70.80
N ILE A 135 29.06 -13.96 70.00
CA ILE A 135 30.42 -14.31 70.44
C ILE A 135 30.91 -13.36 71.55
N THR A 136 30.79 -12.05 71.38
CA THR A 136 31.20 -11.08 72.42
C THR A 136 30.39 -11.21 73.70
N ARG A 137 29.09 -11.53 73.61
CA ARG A 137 28.25 -11.73 74.80
C ARG A 137 28.62 -12.98 75.59
N CYS A 138 29.04 -14.07 74.92
CA CYS A 138 29.53 -15.27 75.59
C CYS A 138 30.87 -15.05 76.32
N LEU A 139 31.75 -14.21 75.76
CA LEU A 139 33.03 -13.84 76.39
C LEU A 139 32.84 -13.01 77.66
N THR A 140 31.84 -12.13 77.72
CA THR A 140 31.59 -11.27 78.91
C THR A 140 30.87 -11.96 80.08
N VAL A 141 30.40 -13.20 79.91
CA VAL A 141 29.67 -13.97 80.93
C VAL A 141 30.54 -15.05 81.58
N SER A 142 31.78 -15.23 81.09
CA SER A 142 32.70 -16.28 81.54
C SER A 142 33.82 -15.78 82.48
N ASP A 143 33.74 -14.53 82.96
CA ASP A 143 34.56 -13.97 84.06
C ASP A 143 33.72 -13.87 85.34
#